data_AF-A0A146KK06-F1
#
_entry.id   AF-A0A146KK06-F1
#
_cell.length_a   1.000
_cell.length_b   1.000
_cell.length_c   1.000
_cell.angle_alpha   90.00
_cell.angle_beta   90.00
_cell.angle_gamma   90.00
#
_symmetry.space_group_name_H-M   'P 1'
#
loop_
_entity.id
_entity.type
_entity.pdbx_description
1 polymer ?
#
loop_
_entity_poly.entity_id
_entity_poly.type
_entity_poly.pdbx_seq_one_letter_code
_entity_poly.pdbx_strand_id
1 'polypeptide(L)'
;PFASYRIIQWRYNLLTQEVVSAATLSRVAAQFGIPCRVAKNKPLISEKNAQKRLAWAHKFKDHSDHYWQQVLWTDECMCKLY
;
A
#
# COMPACT_ATOMS: atom_id res chain seq x y z
N PRO A 1 13.30 6.58 -2.96
CA PRO A 1 13.59 5.19 -2.53
C PRO A 1 13.55 5.08 -1.00
N PHE A 2 12.38 4.78 -0.43
CA PHE A 2 12.25 4.56 1.01
C PHE A 2 12.70 3.14 1.31
N ALA A 3 13.85 2.98 1.97
CA ALA A 3 14.29 1.68 2.44
C ALA A 3 13.30 1.18 3.50
N SER A 4 12.82 -0.06 3.32
CA SER A 4 11.97 -0.70 4.32
C SER A 4 12.69 -0.78 5.66
N TYR A 5 11.94 -0.67 6.74
CA TYR A 5 12.44 -0.75 8.12
C TYR A 5 13.26 -2.02 8.38
N ARG A 6 12.84 -3.13 7.76
CA ARG A 6 13.58 -4.39 7.76
C ARG A 6 14.97 -4.24 7.17
N ILE A 7 15.13 -3.46 6.10
CA ILE A 7 16.41 -3.24 5.43
C ILE A 7 17.33 -2.38 6.30
N ILE A 8 16.79 -1.32 6.91
CA ILE A 8 17.56 -0.43 7.81
C ILE A 8 18.02 -1.21 9.04
N GLN A 9 17.11 -1.95 9.68
CA GLN A 9 17.41 -2.77 10.84
C GLN A 9 18.42 -3.87 10.52
N TRP A 10 18.22 -4.58 9.40
CA TRP A 10 19.15 -5.61 8.95
C TRP A 10 20.55 -5.04 8.68
N ARG A 11 20.64 -3.89 8.01
CA ARG A 11 21.93 -3.21 7.76
C ARG A 11 22.61 -2.77 9.03
N TYR A 12 21.87 -2.18 9.96
CA TYR A 12 22.44 -1.75 11.24
C TYR A 12 23.01 -2.96 12.00
N ASN A 13 22.20 -4.00 12.18
CA ASN A 13 22.62 -5.20 12.91
C ASN A 13 23.83 -5.89 12.24
N LEU A 14 23.91 -5.88 10.90
CA LEU A 14 25.05 -6.45 10.18
C LEU A 14 26.35 -5.65 10.43
N LEU A 15 26.26 -4.32 10.51
CA LEU A 15 27.41 -3.44 10.67
C LEU A 15 27.90 -3.34 12.12
N THR A 16 26.99 -3.38 13.09
CA THR A 16 27.31 -3.17 14.51
C THR A 16 27.34 -4.45 15.33
N GLN A 17 26.86 -5.58 14.77
CA GLN A 17 26.61 -6.84 15.50
C GLN A 17 25.65 -6.70 16.70
N GLU A 18 24.92 -5.60 16.80
CA GLU A 18 23.94 -5.36 17.86
C GLU A 18 22.52 -5.52 17.34
N VAL A 19 21.61 -6.02 18.18
CA VAL A 19 20.18 -6.13 17.84
C VAL A 19 19.46 -4.87 18.27
N VAL A 20 19.07 -4.02 17.32
CA VAL A 20 18.28 -2.83 17.62
C VAL A 20 16.78 -3.11 17.48
N SER A 21 16.00 -2.63 18.44
CA SER A 21 14.54 -2.72 18.39
C SER A 21 13.94 -1.81 17.33
N ALA A 22 12.80 -2.21 16.77
CA ALA A 22 12.12 -1.37 15.79
C ALA A 22 11.70 -0.01 16.38
N ALA A 23 11.37 0.05 17.68
CA ALA A 23 11.01 1.28 18.36
C ALA A 23 12.16 2.30 18.41
N THR A 24 13.40 1.84 18.61
CA THR A 24 14.58 2.72 18.65
C THR A 24 14.84 3.38 17.31
N LEU A 25 14.78 2.61 16.22
CA LEU A 25 14.90 3.16 14.87
C LEU A 25 13.82 4.20 14.56
N SER A 26 12.65 4.15 15.25
CA SER A 26 11.47 4.95 14.88
C SER A 26 11.60 6.32 15.49
N ARG A 27 12.05 6.34 16.75
CA ARG A 27 12.44 7.56 17.45
C ARG A 27 13.53 8.30 16.71
N VAL A 28 14.57 7.59 16.25
CA VAL A 28 15.67 8.20 15.49
C VAL A 28 15.17 8.74 14.16
N ALA A 29 14.41 7.94 13.39
CA ALA A 29 13.83 8.41 12.13
C ALA A 29 12.93 9.64 12.30
N ALA A 30 12.14 9.70 13.38
CA ALA A 30 11.32 10.86 13.72
C ALA A 30 12.16 12.11 14.03
N GLN A 31 13.30 11.97 14.73
CA GLN A 31 14.24 13.09 14.98
C GLN A 31 14.78 13.70 13.67
N PHE A 32 14.98 12.87 12.65
CA PHE A 32 15.43 13.31 11.31
C PHE A 32 14.27 13.64 10.36
N GLY A 33 13.03 13.67 10.83
CA GLY A 33 11.85 13.97 10.00
C GLY A 33 11.52 12.90 8.95
N ILE A 34 12.03 11.68 9.11
CA ILE A 34 11.80 10.57 8.18
C ILE A 34 10.48 9.88 8.56
N PRO A 35 9.44 9.90 7.70
CA PRO A 35 8.16 9.28 8.02
C PRO A 35 8.26 7.75 8.02
N CYS A 36 8.01 7.15 9.17
CA CYS A 36 7.94 5.68 9.33
C CYS A 36 6.52 5.18 9.02
N ARG A 37 6.22 4.92 7.74
CA ARG A 37 4.92 4.35 7.32
C ARG A 37 5.11 2.98 6.69
N VAL A 38 4.31 2.01 7.13
CA VAL A 38 4.21 0.70 6.48
C VAL A 38 3.27 0.83 5.28
N ALA A 39 3.73 0.42 4.09
CA ALA A 39 2.88 0.41 2.91
C ALA A 39 1.73 -0.59 3.10
N LYS A 40 0.49 -0.18 2.76
CA LYS A 40 -0.65 -1.11 2.77
C LYS A 40 -0.41 -2.25 1.78
N ASN A 41 -0.81 -3.46 2.17
CA ASN A 41 -0.82 -4.61 1.27
C ASN A 41 -1.83 -4.34 0.14
N LYS A 42 -1.32 -4.09 -1.07
CA LYS A 42 -2.15 -3.96 -2.27
C LYS A 42 -2.18 -5.32 -2.97
N PRO A 43 -3.32 -5.72 -3.58
CA PRO A 43 -3.33 -6.88 -4.45
C PRO A 43 -2.32 -6.66 -5.59
N LEU A 44 -1.59 -7.72 -5.94
CA LEU A 44 -0.69 -7.69 -7.08
C LEU A 44 -1.52 -7.57 -8.36
N ILE A 45 -1.18 -6.60 -9.20
CA ILE A 45 -1.88 -6.34 -10.47
C ILE A 45 -0.87 -6.59 -11.58
N SER A 46 -1.22 -7.45 -12.54
CA SER A 46 -0.41 -7.62 -13.74
C SER A 46 -0.45 -6.36 -14.60
N GLU A 47 0.60 -6.12 -15.38
CA GLU A 47 0.69 -4.94 -16.26
C GLU A 47 -0.53 -4.82 -17.19
N LYS A 48 -0.97 -5.96 -17.75
CA LYS A 48 -2.18 -6.04 -18.58
C LYS A 48 -3.44 -5.57 -17.84
N ASN A 49 -3.59 -5.96 -16.58
CA ASN A 49 -4.75 -5.54 -15.78
C ASN A 49 -4.63 -4.08 -15.34
N ALA A 50 -3.42 -3.56 -15.10
CA ALA A 50 -3.20 -2.15 -14.82
C ALA A 50 -3.64 -1.26 -16.00
N GLN A 51 -3.23 -1.63 -17.23
CA GLN A 51 -3.63 -0.93 -18.46
C GLN A 51 -5.14 -0.95 -18.67
N LYS A 52 -5.80 -2.10 -18.48
CA LYS A 52 -7.27 -2.21 -18.57
C LYS A 52 -7.97 -1.31 -17.57
N ARG A 53 -7.50 -1.26 -16.33
CA ARG A 53 -8.05 -0.37 -15.29
C ARG A 53 -7.88 1.09 -15.65
N LEU A 54 -6.72 1.48 -16.17
CA LEU A 54 -6.45 2.86 -16.60
C LEU A 54 -7.36 3.29 -17.75
N ALA A 55 -7.49 2.44 -18.78
CA ALA A 55 -8.36 2.69 -19.92
C ALA A 55 -9.83 2.81 -19.49
N TRP A 56 -10.29 1.93 -18.60
CA TRP A 56 -11.64 2.02 -18.04
C TRP A 56 -11.85 3.32 -17.26
N ALA A 57 -10.91 3.70 -16.40
CA ALA A 57 -11.00 4.93 -15.63
C ALA A 57 -11.09 6.17 -16.54
N HIS A 58 -10.24 6.27 -17.56
CA HIS A 58 -10.31 7.38 -18.52
C HIS A 58 -11.59 7.39 -19.34
N LYS A 59 -12.15 6.22 -19.69
CA LYS A 59 -13.41 6.13 -20.43
C LYS A 59 -14.60 6.68 -19.64
N PHE A 60 -14.62 6.45 -18.33
CA PHE A 60 -15.77 6.77 -17.49
C PHE A 60 -15.58 7.99 -16.56
N LYS A 61 -14.39 8.62 -16.53
CA LYS A 61 -14.08 9.73 -15.62
C LYS A 61 -15.04 10.94 -15.71
N ASP A 62 -15.55 11.22 -16.91
CA ASP A 62 -16.38 12.41 -17.18
C ASP A 62 -17.89 12.10 -17.15
N HIS A 63 -18.29 10.88 -16.78
CA HIS A 63 -19.70 10.54 -16.65
C HIS A 63 -20.31 11.21 -15.42
N SER A 64 -21.56 11.66 -15.54
CA SER A 64 -22.29 12.34 -14.47
C SER A 64 -22.71 11.38 -13.37
N ASP A 65 -22.99 11.92 -12.18
CA ASP A 65 -23.50 11.12 -11.05
C ASP A 65 -24.80 10.39 -11.38
N HIS A 66 -25.66 11.00 -12.22
CA HIS A 66 -26.90 10.37 -12.68
C HIS A 66 -26.63 9.08 -13.47
N TYR A 67 -25.56 9.04 -14.28
CA TYR A 67 -25.18 7.80 -14.97
C TYR A 67 -24.84 6.69 -13.97
N TRP A 68 -24.05 7.01 -12.94
CA TRP A 68 -23.65 6.02 -11.93
C TRP A 68 -24.81 5.52 -11.07
N GLN A 69 -25.83 6.35 -10.84
CA GLN A 69 -27.06 5.97 -10.13
C GLN A 69 -27.88 4.93 -10.90
N GLN A 70 -27.74 4.85 -12.22
CA GLN A 70 -28.44 3.87 -13.05
C GLN A 70 -27.71 2.52 -13.12
N VAL A 71 -26.48 2.42 -12.61
CA VAL A 71 -25.69 1.19 -12.67
C VAL A 71 -26.06 0.28 -11.49
N LEU A 72 -26.56 -0.92 -11.81
CA LEU A 72 -26.73 -2.00 -10.84
C LEU A 72 -25.40 -2.75 -10.66
N TRP A 73 -24.81 -2.66 -9.47
CA TRP A 73 -23.58 -3.36 -9.11
C TRP A 73 -23.90 -4.68 -8.39
N THR A 74 -23.19 -5.74 -8.76
CA THR A 74 -23.35 -7.07 -8.15
C THR A 74 -21.98 -7.68 -7.88
N ASP A 75 -21.80 -8.30 -6.72
CA ASP A 75 -20.60 -9.07 -6.37
C ASP A 75 -20.97 -10.18 -5.38
N GLU A 76 -20.14 -11.22 -5.29
CA GLU A 76 -20.29 -12.32 -4.35
C GLU A 76 -19.30 -12.16 -3.19
N CYS A 77 -19.73 -12.48 -1.97
CA CYS A 77 -18.81 -12.49 -0.83
C CYS A 77 -19.05 -13.69 0.09
N MET A 78 -18.00 -14.12 0.80
CA MET A 78 -18.07 -15.21 1.77
C MET A 78 -18.44 -14.66 3.15
N CYS A 79 -19.63 -15.01 3.64
CA CYS A 79 -20.06 -14.74 5.01
C CYS A 79 -19.67 -15.90 5.93
N LYS A 80 -18.82 -15.63 6.92
CA LYS A 80 -18.49 -16.61 7.97
C LYS A 80 -19.44 -16.43 9.15
N LEU A 81 -20.01 -17.53 9.64
CA LEU A 81 -20.71 -17.57 10.92
C LEU A 81 -19.67 -17.71 12.03
N TYR A 82 -19.74 -16.83 13.02
CA TYR A 82 -18.93 -16.88 14.24
C TYR A 82 -19.62 -17.74 15.29
#